data_AF-C6TA22-F1
#
_entry.id   AF-C6TA22-F1
#
_cell.length_a   1.000
_cell.length_b   1.000
_cell.length_c   1.000
_cell.angle_alpha   90.00
_cell.angle_beta   90.00
_cell.angle_gamma   90.00
#
_symmetry.space_group_name_H-M   'P 1'
#
loop_
_entity.id
_entity.type
_entity.pdbx_description
1 polymer ?
#
loop_
_entity_poly.entity_id
_entity_poly.type
_entity_poly.pdbx_seq_one_letter_code
_entity_poly.pdbx_strand_id
1 'polypeptide(L)'
;MAELEEERMGDFKPFSEGSSCSRSISETVNGSHQFTIKGYSLAKGMGAGKYIMSDTFTVGGYDWAIYFYPDGKNPEDNSMYVSVFIALASDGTDVRALFKLTLVDQSEKGNDKVHSHFDRPLESGPYTLKYKGSMWGYKRFFRRTQLETSEYLKNDCLVMHCTVGVVKTRFEGSKQGVIVPQSDMGRDFKDLLESEVGCDILFKVKSESFKAHKLILAARSPVFRASFLGLLGILP
;
A
#
# COMPACT_ATOMS: atom_id res chain seq x y z
N MET A 1 42.99 13.70 20.81
CA MET A 1 42.63 13.80 19.39
C MET A 1 42.60 12.38 18.86
N ALA A 2 41.39 11.87 18.59
CA ALA A 2 41.18 10.64 17.85
C ALA A 2 40.18 11.01 16.76
N GLU A 3 40.65 10.98 15.51
CA GLU A 3 39.91 11.34 14.32
C GLU A 3 38.93 10.23 13.94
N LEU A 4 37.82 10.65 13.36
CA LEU A 4 36.69 9.84 12.92
C LEU A 4 37.07 9.09 11.63
N GLU A 5 36.93 7.76 11.62
CA GLU A 5 36.90 6.98 10.38
C GLU A 5 35.45 6.89 9.89
N GLU A 6 35.20 7.52 8.74
CA GLU A 6 33.96 7.50 7.98
C GLU A 6 33.91 6.20 7.17
N GLU A 7 33.03 5.26 7.55
CA GLU A 7 32.83 4.02 6.79
C GLU A 7 32.17 4.33 5.44
N ARG A 8 32.94 4.09 4.37
CA ARG A 8 32.53 4.31 2.99
C ARG A 8 31.40 3.37 2.59
N MET A 9 30.32 3.96 2.10
CA MET A 9 29.26 3.34 1.30
C MET A 9 29.88 2.41 0.24
N GLY A 10 29.56 1.12 0.29
CA GLY A 10 30.08 0.12 -0.63
C GLY A 10 29.80 0.45 -2.09
N ASP A 11 30.82 0.26 -2.94
CA ASP A 11 30.77 0.41 -4.39
C ASP A 11 29.63 -0.43 -4.98
N PHE A 12 28.63 0.25 -5.55
CA PHE A 12 27.63 -0.41 -6.39
C PHE A 12 28.29 -0.81 -7.71
N LYS A 13 28.33 -2.13 -7.97
CA LYS A 13 28.74 -2.70 -9.26
C LYS A 13 27.95 -2.04 -10.40
N PRO A 14 28.59 -1.63 -11.51
CA PRO A 14 27.86 -1.10 -12.65
C PRO A 14 26.90 -2.16 -13.21
N PHE A 15 25.62 -1.82 -13.26
CA PHE A 15 24.57 -2.68 -13.81
C PHE A 15 24.78 -2.89 -15.31
N SER A 16 24.65 -4.14 -15.78
CA SER A 16 24.68 -4.50 -17.20
C SER A 16 23.48 -3.94 -17.94
N GLU A 17 23.66 -3.52 -19.20
CA GLU A 17 22.56 -3.10 -20.08
C GLU A 17 21.45 -4.16 -20.12
N GLY A 18 20.24 -3.77 -19.69
CA GLY A 18 19.05 -4.63 -19.67
C GLY A 18 18.53 -5.09 -18.30
N SER A 19 19.17 -4.74 -17.18
CA SER A 19 18.65 -5.14 -15.85
C SER A 19 17.63 -4.14 -15.29
N SER A 20 16.44 -4.61 -14.93
CA SER A 20 15.46 -3.84 -14.14
C SER A 20 15.70 -4.07 -12.64
N CYS A 21 15.72 -2.98 -11.86
CA CYS A 21 15.85 -3.03 -10.40
C CYS A 21 14.73 -2.20 -9.76
N SER A 22 14.19 -2.70 -8.64
CA SER A 22 13.26 -1.94 -7.81
C SER A 22 13.58 -2.14 -6.34
N ARG A 23 13.29 -1.11 -5.56
CA ARG A 23 13.45 -1.07 -4.11
C ARG A 23 12.11 -0.66 -3.50
N SER A 24 11.66 -1.40 -2.48
CA SER A 24 10.52 -0.98 -1.67
C SER A 24 11.00 -0.33 -0.38
N ILE A 25 10.39 0.80 -0.02
CA ILE A 25 10.63 1.48 1.25
C ILE A 25 9.31 1.49 2.00
N SER A 26 9.31 0.94 3.21
CA SER A 26 8.16 0.99 4.11
C SER A 26 8.45 1.98 5.23
N GLU A 27 7.58 2.96 5.39
CA GLU A 27 7.70 4.03 6.38
C GLU A 27 6.36 4.20 7.13
N THR A 28 6.41 4.79 8.32
CA THR A 28 5.22 4.98 9.14
C THR A 28 4.85 6.46 9.21
N VAL A 29 3.59 6.77 8.90
CA VAL A 29 3.01 8.09 9.13
C VAL A 29 2.31 8.08 10.49
N ASN A 30 2.86 8.84 11.43
CA ASN A 30 2.35 8.90 12.80
C ASN A 30 1.41 10.10 12.99
N GLY A 31 0.40 9.92 13.84
CA GLY A 31 -0.47 10.98 14.31
C GLY A 31 -1.10 10.61 15.65
N SER A 32 -1.48 11.62 16.43
CA SER A 32 -2.01 11.42 17.78
C SER A 32 -3.33 12.17 17.97
N HIS A 33 -4.17 11.64 18.85
CA HIS A 33 -5.45 12.23 19.22
C HIS A 33 -5.70 12.05 20.71
N GLN A 34 -6.17 13.13 21.36
CA GLN A 34 -6.62 13.09 22.75
C GLN A 34 -8.14 13.00 22.77
N PHE A 35 -8.66 12.06 23.54
CA PHE A 35 -10.08 11.88 23.79
C PHE A 35 -10.38 12.02 25.27
N THR A 36 -11.22 13.01 25.61
CA THR A 36 -11.66 13.28 26.98
C THR A 36 -13.13 12.88 27.13
N ILE A 37 -13.40 11.98 28.07
CA ILE A 37 -14.75 11.58 28.44
C ILE A 37 -15.09 12.33 29.72
N LYS A 38 -16.08 13.21 29.67
CA LYS A 38 -16.68 13.83 30.86
C LYS A 38 -17.97 13.10 31.20
N GLY A 39 -18.25 12.88 32.48
CA GLY A 39 -19.45 12.17 32.90
C GLY A 39 -19.27 10.65 32.93
N TYR A 40 -18.10 10.13 33.36
CA TYR A 40 -17.87 8.69 33.42
C TYR A 40 -18.93 7.96 34.26
N SER A 41 -19.42 8.58 35.32
CA SER A 41 -20.49 8.08 36.18
C SER A 41 -21.79 7.80 35.43
N LEU A 42 -22.08 8.54 34.36
CA LEU A 42 -23.21 8.34 33.46
C LEU A 42 -22.90 7.34 32.35
N ALA A 43 -21.62 7.24 31.97
CA ALA A 43 -21.13 6.29 30.98
C ALA A 43 -21.10 4.84 31.51
N LYS A 44 -20.82 4.64 32.80
CA LYS A 44 -20.85 3.30 33.40
C LYS A 44 -22.29 2.81 33.57
N GLY A 45 -22.51 1.52 33.39
CA GLY A 45 -23.84 0.91 33.45
C GLY A 45 -24.60 0.91 32.11
N MET A 46 -24.00 1.36 31.01
CA MET A 46 -24.55 1.21 29.65
C MET A 46 -24.71 -0.27 29.21
N GLY A 47 -23.99 -1.18 29.86
CA GLY A 47 -23.98 -2.61 29.57
C GLY A 47 -22.81 -3.04 28.68
N ALA A 48 -22.38 -4.29 28.85
CA ALA A 48 -21.27 -4.86 28.10
C ALA A 48 -21.49 -4.75 26.58
N GLY A 49 -20.42 -4.37 25.86
CA GLY A 49 -20.45 -4.15 24.42
C GLY A 49 -20.99 -2.80 23.97
N LYS A 50 -21.49 -1.95 24.87
CA LYS A 50 -21.80 -0.54 24.58
C LYS A 50 -20.56 0.33 24.76
N TYR A 51 -20.44 1.37 23.94
CA TYR A 51 -19.24 2.20 23.89
C TYR A 51 -19.56 3.67 23.70
N ILE A 52 -18.58 4.50 24.04
CA ILE A 52 -18.47 5.90 23.66
C ILE A 52 -17.36 6.01 22.64
N MET A 53 -17.62 6.73 21.55
CA MET A 53 -16.68 6.96 20.46
C MET A 53 -16.11 8.38 20.55
N SER A 54 -14.82 8.54 20.25
CA SER A 54 -14.24 9.87 20.02
C SER A 54 -14.73 10.47 18.70
N ASP A 55 -14.45 11.75 18.48
CA ASP A 55 -14.44 12.28 17.12
C ASP A 55 -13.40 11.55 16.26
N THR A 56 -13.59 11.61 14.95
CA THR A 56 -12.66 11.03 14.00
C THR A 56 -11.43 11.91 13.83
N PHE A 57 -10.25 11.29 13.66
CA PHE A 57 -9.00 11.99 13.36
C PHE A 57 -8.25 11.27 12.24
N THR A 58 -7.57 12.04 11.38
CA THR A 58 -6.94 11.52 10.17
C THR A 58 -5.45 11.25 10.39
N VAL A 59 -5.00 10.04 10.07
CA VAL A 59 -3.58 9.66 10.07
C VAL A 59 -3.29 8.79 8.85
N GLY A 60 -2.22 9.09 8.12
CA GLY A 60 -1.81 8.32 6.95
C GLY A 60 -2.81 8.36 5.78
N GLY A 61 -3.79 9.27 5.80
CA GLY A 61 -4.87 9.34 4.79
C GLY A 61 -6.09 8.47 5.12
N TYR A 62 -6.17 7.95 6.35
CA TYR A 62 -7.32 7.21 6.86
C TYR A 62 -7.87 7.90 8.10
N ASP A 63 -9.18 7.78 8.31
CA ASP A 63 -9.83 8.29 9.51
C ASP A 63 -9.91 7.20 10.57
N TRP A 64 -9.67 7.61 11.81
CA TRP A 64 -9.59 6.74 12.97
C TRP A 64 -10.47 7.28 14.09
N ALA A 65 -10.97 6.40 14.96
CA ALA A 65 -11.70 6.79 16.15
C ALA A 65 -11.41 5.85 17.32
N ILE A 66 -11.38 6.40 18.53
CA ILE A 66 -11.19 5.66 19.78
C ILE A 66 -12.55 5.20 20.29
N TYR A 67 -12.64 3.92 20.65
CA TYR A 67 -13.84 3.30 21.21
C TYR A 67 -13.55 2.90 22.65
N PHE A 68 -14.23 3.55 23.59
CA PHE A 68 -14.17 3.24 25.01
C PHE A 68 -15.41 2.46 25.42
N TYR A 69 -15.22 1.30 26.04
CA TYR A 69 -16.30 0.47 26.58
C TYR A 69 -16.23 0.54 28.12
N PRO A 70 -17.06 1.40 28.75
CA PRO A 70 -17.07 1.53 30.21
C PRO A 70 -17.39 0.20 30.87
N ASP A 71 -18.33 -0.56 30.27
CA ASP A 71 -18.77 -1.84 30.78
C ASP A 71 -17.99 -3.06 30.26
N GLY A 72 -16.91 -2.82 29.51
CA GLY A 72 -16.15 -3.85 28.82
C GLY A 72 -16.78 -4.29 27.48
N LYS A 73 -15.95 -4.84 26.59
CA LYS A 73 -16.37 -5.28 25.24
C LYS A 73 -17.16 -6.57 25.26
N ASN A 74 -16.81 -7.47 26.19
CA ASN A 74 -17.23 -8.86 26.22
C ASN A 74 -18.10 -9.11 27.47
N PRO A 75 -19.33 -9.63 27.32
CA PRO A 75 -20.18 -9.96 28.46
C PRO A 75 -19.54 -10.98 29.42
N GLU A 76 -18.70 -11.88 28.91
CA GLU A 76 -18.02 -12.91 29.71
C GLU A 76 -17.10 -12.34 30.81
N ASP A 77 -16.64 -11.10 30.64
CA ASP A 77 -15.80 -10.44 31.63
C ASP A 77 -16.61 -9.86 32.82
N ASN A 78 -17.93 -10.05 32.85
CA ASN A 78 -18.83 -9.62 33.92
C ASN A 78 -18.61 -8.16 34.35
N SER A 79 -18.33 -7.27 33.38
CA SER A 79 -18.08 -5.87 33.66
C SER A 79 -16.89 -5.62 34.63
N MET A 80 -15.91 -6.54 34.70
CA MET A 80 -14.74 -6.36 35.57
C MET A 80 -13.69 -5.40 34.99
N TYR A 81 -13.70 -5.19 33.68
CA TYR A 81 -12.71 -4.39 32.98
C TYR A 81 -13.39 -3.29 32.15
N VAL A 82 -12.66 -2.20 31.94
CA VAL A 82 -12.92 -1.30 30.82
C VAL A 82 -12.14 -1.78 29.60
N SER A 83 -12.66 -1.54 28.41
CA SER A 83 -11.98 -1.86 27.16
C SER A 83 -11.74 -0.63 26.31
N VAL A 84 -10.62 -0.61 25.59
CA VAL A 84 -10.26 0.51 24.69
C VAL A 84 -9.79 -0.07 23.37
N PHE A 85 -10.32 0.48 22.28
CA PHE A 85 -9.97 0.10 20.92
C PHE A 85 -9.74 1.33 20.06
N ILE A 86 -8.89 1.17 19.05
CA ILE A 86 -8.78 2.06 17.90
C ILE A 86 -9.51 1.39 16.73
N ALA A 87 -10.36 2.13 16.03
CA ALA A 87 -11.10 1.64 14.88
C ALA A 87 -10.78 2.46 13.63
N LEU A 88 -10.80 1.79 12.48
CA LEU A 88 -10.77 2.44 11.17
C LEU A 88 -12.17 3.01 10.87
N ALA A 89 -12.28 4.33 10.76
CA ALA A 89 -13.54 5.03 10.53
C ALA A 89 -13.79 5.38 9.04
N SER A 90 -12.73 5.50 8.25
CA SER A 90 -12.84 5.66 6.78
C SER A 90 -12.94 4.31 6.07
N ASP A 91 -13.30 4.35 4.79
CA ASP A 91 -13.12 3.18 3.92
C ASP A 91 -11.63 2.89 3.73
N GLY A 92 -11.29 1.62 3.63
CA GLY A 92 -9.92 1.14 3.49
C GLY A 92 -9.88 -0.38 3.49
N THR A 93 -8.89 -0.95 2.82
CA THR A 93 -8.66 -2.40 2.78
C THR A 93 -7.23 -2.68 3.17
N ASP A 94 -7.05 -3.66 4.05
CA ASP A 94 -5.76 -4.12 4.56
C ASP A 94 -4.82 -2.99 5.04
N VAL A 95 -5.38 -2.01 5.75
CA VAL A 95 -4.62 -0.89 6.32
C VAL A 95 -3.73 -1.43 7.44
N ARG A 96 -2.42 -1.40 7.22
CA ARG A 96 -1.43 -1.78 8.24
C ARG A 96 -1.13 -0.63 9.17
N ALA A 97 -1.37 -0.80 10.47
CA ALA A 97 -1.13 0.23 11.47
C ALA A 97 -0.57 -0.30 12.78
N LEU A 98 0.28 0.52 13.39
CA LEU A 98 0.71 0.44 14.78
C LEU A 98 -0.18 1.37 15.61
N PHE A 99 -0.35 1.06 16.89
CA PHE A 99 -1.02 1.97 17.80
C PHE A 99 -0.41 1.97 19.20
N LYS A 100 -0.59 3.08 19.89
CA LYS A 100 -0.33 3.26 21.31
C LYS A 100 -1.60 3.82 21.94
N LEU A 101 -2.07 3.18 23.00
CA LEU A 101 -3.19 3.63 23.80
C LEU A 101 -2.69 3.96 25.19
N THR A 102 -2.94 5.19 25.62
CA THR A 102 -2.54 5.72 26.90
C THR A 102 -3.77 6.17 27.66
N LEU A 103 -3.89 5.76 28.92
CA LEU A 103 -4.78 6.35 29.89
C LEU A 103 -3.97 7.27 30.79
N VAL A 104 -4.33 8.55 30.79
CA VAL A 104 -3.53 9.63 31.35
C VAL A 104 -3.74 9.74 32.85
N ASP A 105 -2.64 9.77 33.62
CA ASP A 105 -2.65 10.11 35.04
C ASP A 105 -2.89 11.61 35.20
N GLN A 106 -3.97 11.99 35.88
CA GLN A 106 -4.37 13.39 36.06
C GLN A 106 -3.83 14.01 37.36
N SER A 107 -2.88 13.33 38.01
CA SER A 107 -2.06 13.86 39.10
C SER A 107 -0.77 14.47 38.57
N GLU A 108 -0.05 15.19 39.43
CA GLU A 108 1.26 15.76 39.09
C GLU A 108 2.37 14.70 38.92
N LYS A 109 2.08 13.42 39.20
CA LYS A 109 3.06 12.33 39.15
C LYS A 109 3.32 11.82 37.74
N GLY A 110 2.35 11.97 36.82
CA GLY A 110 2.50 11.58 35.41
C GLY A 110 2.70 10.07 35.18
N ASN A 111 2.12 9.19 36.01
CA ASN A 111 2.26 7.74 35.86
C ASN A 111 1.22 7.17 34.88
N ASP A 112 1.32 7.58 33.61
CA ASP A 112 0.41 7.15 32.57
C ASP A 112 0.40 5.61 32.39
N LYS A 113 -0.80 5.04 32.22
CA LYS A 113 -0.92 3.64 31.81
C LYS A 113 -0.84 3.54 30.30
N VAL A 114 0.24 2.95 29.79
CA VAL A 114 0.53 2.85 28.36
C VAL A 114 0.48 1.41 27.87
N HIS A 115 -0.17 1.19 26.73
CA HIS A 115 -0.02 -0.01 25.91
C HIS A 115 0.44 0.40 24.49
N SER A 116 1.70 0.09 24.16
CA SER A 116 2.35 0.46 22.89
C SER A 116 2.64 -0.77 22.03
N HIS A 117 2.48 -0.61 20.71
CA HIS A 117 2.97 -1.54 19.70
C HIS A 117 4.14 -0.97 18.88
N PHE A 118 4.59 0.24 19.16
CA PHE A 118 5.73 0.84 18.45
C PHE A 118 7.07 0.22 18.88
N ASP A 119 7.16 -0.29 20.11
CA ASP A 119 8.41 -0.69 20.75
C ASP A 119 8.60 -2.21 20.80
N ARG A 120 7.74 -2.98 20.11
CA ARG A 120 7.79 -4.45 20.19
C ARG A 120 8.89 -5.01 19.28
N PRO A 121 9.62 -6.06 19.71
CA PRO A 121 10.51 -6.82 18.84
C PRO A 121 9.79 -7.30 17.57
N LEU A 122 10.57 -7.58 16.52
CA LEU A 122 10.18 -7.93 15.14
C LEU A 122 9.02 -8.94 15.00
N GLU A 123 8.70 -9.70 16.04
CA GLU A 123 7.65 -10.71 16.10
C GLU A 123 6.21 -10.16 16.20
N SER A 124 6.01 -8.92 16.68
CA SER A 124 4.69 -8.27 16.72
C SER A 124 4.63 -7.15 15.68
N GLY A 125 4.44 -7.52 14.41
CA GLY A 125 4.29 -6.58 13.31
C GLY A 125 3.02 -5.69 13.41
N PRO A 126 2.87 -4.72 12.50
CA PRO A 126 1.68 -3.87 12.43
C PRO A 126 0.40 -4.71 12.24
N TYR A 127 -0.69 -4.24 12.83
CA TYR A 127 -2.00 -4.88 12.67
C TYR A 127 -2.63 -4.50 11.34
N THR A 128 -3.29 -5.47 10.70
CA THR A 128 -4.06 -5.23 9.48
C THR A 128 -5.53 -4.99 9.80
N LEU A 129 -6.03 -3.80 9.49
CA LEU A 129 -7.44 -3.43 9.57
C LEU A 129 -8.07 -3.58 8.18
N LYS A 130 -8.98 -4.54 8.04
CA LYS A 130 -9.43 -5.04 6.74
C LYS A 130 -10.51 -4.19 6.07
N TYR A 131 -11.32 -3.50 6.85
CA TYR A 131 -12.48 -2.73 6.38
C TYR A 131 -12.91 -1.67 7.41
N LYS A 132 -13.75 -0.72 6.99
CA LYS A 132 -14.36 0.29 7.87
C LYS A 132 -15.08 -0.33 9.05
N GLY A 133 -14.72 0.06 10.26
CA GLY A 133 -15.23 -0.49 11.52
C GLY A 133 -14.41 -1.65 12.08
N SER A 134 -13.41 -2.15 11.34
CA SER A 134 -12.37 -3.01 11.91
C SER A 134 -11.70 -2.28 13.07
N MET A 135 -11.43 -2.98 14.17
CA MET A 135 -10.85 -2.39 15.36
C MET A 135 -9.82 -3.30 16.02
N TRP A 136 -8.83 -2.68 16.66
CA TRP A 136 -7.81 -3.36 17.47
C TRP A 136 -7.63 -2.63 18.80
N GLY A 137 -7.26 -3.37 19.83
CA GLY A 137 -7.17 -2.83 21.18
C GLY A 137 -7.23 -3.92 22.24
N TYR A 138 -7.66 -3.54 23.44
CA TYR A 138 -7.55 -4.39 24.62
C TYR A 138 -8.92 -4.57 25.27
N LYS A 139 -9.42 -5.81 25.24
CA LYS A 139 -10.66 -6.20 25.94
C LYS A 139 -10.54 -5.99 27.46
N ARG A 140 -9.40 -6.33 28.03
CA ARG A 140 -9.11 -6.16 29.46
C ARG A 140 -8.08 -5.04 29.66
N PHE A 141 -8.40 -3.84 29.18
CA PHE A 141 -7.45 -2.72 29.18
C PHE A 141 -7.06 -2.33 30.60
N PHE A 142 -8.04 -2.11 31.49
CA PHE A 142 -7.80 -1.85 32.90
C PHE A 142 -8.95 -2.37 33.77
N ARG A 143 -8.65 -2.81 35.00
CA ARG A 143 -9.71 -3.23 35.94
C ARG A 143 -10.54 -2.03 36.31
N ARG A 144 -11.86 -2.17 36.25
CA ARG A 144 -12.77 -1.05 36.52
C ARG A 144 -12.69 -0.57 37.95
N THR A 145 -12.67 -1.48 38.91
CA THR A 145 -12.57 -1.13 40.33
C THR A 145 -11.28 -0.36 40.64
N GLN A 146 -10.18 -0.68 39.95
CA GLN A 146 -8.92 0.06 40.06
C GLN A 146 -8.98 1.41 39.35
N LEU A 147 -9.65 1.49 38.20
CA LEU A 147 -9.88 2.75 37.47
C LEU A 147 -10.60 3.77 38.36
N GLU A 148 -11.70 3.34 38.97
CA GLU A 148 -12.61 4.21 39.71
C GLU A 148 -12.00 4.78 41.00
N THR A 149 -10.93 4.17 41.50
CA THR A 149 -10.19 4.64 42.68
C THR A 149 -8.81 5.21 42.34
N SER A 150 -8.51 5.44 41.06
CA SER A 150 -7.19 5.90 40.60
C SER A 150 -7.18 7.37 40.21
N GLU A 151 -5.98 7.94 40.09
CA GLU A 151 -5.76 9.29 39.55
C GLU A 151 -6.05 9.41 38.04
N TYR A 152 -6.37 8.29 37.37
CA TYR A 152 -6.81 8.33 35.97
C TYR A 152 -8.23 8.88 35.81
N LEU A 153 -9.09 8.74 36.84
CA LEU A 153 -10.46 9.26 36.86
C LEU A 153 -10.56 10.41 37.87
N LYS A 154 -10.61 11.65 37.37
CA LYS A 154 -10.63 12.85 38.22
C LYS A 154 -11.79 13.75 37.80
N ASN A 155 -12.55 14.24 38.78
CA ASN A 155 -13.73 15.08 38.53
C ASN A 155 -14.70 14.47 37.50
N ASP A 156 -14.94 13.16 37.62
CA ASP A 156 -15.77 12.38 36.69
C ASP A 156 -15.32 12.41 35.22
N CYS A 157 -14.02 12.67 35.00
CA CYS A 157 -13.42 12.78 33.68
C CYS A 157 -12.29 11.76 33.49
N LEU A 158 -12.26 11.11 32.32
CA LEU A 158 -11.14 10.30 31.84
C LEU A 158 -10.47 11.00 30.66
N VAL A 159 -9.14 10.90 30.58
CA VAL A 159 -8.38 11.40 29.43
C VAL A 159 -7.59 10.24 28.84
N MET A 160 -7.77 9.99 27.54
CA MET A 160 -7.02 9.00 26.79
C MET A 160 -6.25 9.67 25.67
N HIS A 161 -5.03 9.20 25.44
CA HIS A 161 -4.22 9.57 24.29
C HIS A 161 -4.06 8.34 23.40
N CYS A 162 -4.28 8.51 22.11
CA CYS A 162 -3.99 7.49 21.11
C CYS A 162 -2.96 8.02 20.13
N THR A 163 -1.94 7.23 19.83
CA THR A 163 -1.05 7.45 18.68
C THR A 163 -1.28 6.32 17.70
N VAL A 164 -1.49 6.64 16.43
CA VAL A 164 -1.58 5.70 15.32
C VAL A 164 -0.39 5.90 14.40
N GLY A 165 0.20 4.81 13.93
CA GLY A 165 1.28 4.80 12.96
C GLY A 165 0.88 3.97 11.75
N VAL A 166 0.51 4.62 10.65
CA VAL A 166 0.08 3.94 9.42
C VAL A 166 1.27 3.61 8.56
N VAL A 167 1.44 2.33 8.20
CA VAL A 167 2.54 1.87 7.36
C VAL A 167 2.21 2.14 5.90
N LYS A 168 3.04 2.96 5.24
CA LYS A 168 3.00 3.21 3.80
C LYS A 168 4.20 2.56 3.12
N THR A 169 3.96 1.92 1.99
CA THR A 169 5.01 1.37 1.15
C THR A 169 5.08 2.16 -0.13
N ARG A 170 6.27 2.67 -0.46
CA ARG A 170 6.57 3.27 -1.76
C ARG A 170 7.58 2.42 -2.50
N PHE A 171 7.46 2.38 -3.83
CA PHE A 171 8.40 1.70 -4.70
C PHE A 171 9.27 2.72 -5.40
N GLU A 172 10.57 2.55 -5.30
CA GLU A 172 11.58 3.32 -6.00
C GLU A 172 12.25 2.40 -7.01
N GLY A 173 12.07 2.68 -8.29
CA GLY A 173 12.66 1.92 -9.38
C GLY A 173 12.57 2.74 -10.64
N SER A 174 13.55 2.58 -11.53
CA SER A 174 13.45 3.20 -12.84
C SER A 174 12.23 2.63 -13.56
N LYS A 175 11.33 3.49 -14.02
CA LYS A 175 10.33 3.12 -15.04
C LYS A 175 11.01 2.91 -16.39
N GLN A 176 12.14 2.21 -16.40
CA GLN A 176 12.74 1.72 -17.63
C GLN A 176 11.86 0.55 -18.04
N GLY A 177 10.79 0.87 -18.78
CA GLY A 177 10.18 -0.09 -19.66
C GLY A 177 11.29 -0.77 -20.44
N VAL A 178 11.18 -2.09 -20.59
CA VAL A 178 12.09 -2.88 -21.43
C VAL A 178 12.40 -2.06 -22.67
N ILE A 179 13.68 -1.77 -22.91
CA ILE A 179 14.09 -1.04 -24.11
C ILE A 179 13.72 -1.95 -25.28
N VAL A 180 12.55 -1.72 -25.87
CA VAL A 180 12.15 -2.40 -27.09
C VAL A 180 12.97 -1.74 -28.19
N PRO A 181 13.93 -2.46 -28.81
CA PRO A 181 14.67 -1.89 -29.93
C PRO A 181 13.66 -1.47 -31.00
N GLN A 182 13.91 -0.34 -31.65
CA GLN A 182 13.07 0.07 -32.77
C GLN A 182 13.09 -1.01 -33.85
N SER A 183 11.93 -1.31 -34.43
CA SER A 183 11.83 -2.32 -35.49
C SER A 183 12.73 -1.96 -36.66
N ASP A 184 13.56 -2.91 -37.07
CA ASP A 184 14.46 -2.89 -38.22
C ASP A 184 13.85 -3.54 -39.47
N MET A 185 12.60 -4.01 -39.40
CA MET A 185 11.88 -4.69 -40.47
C MET A 185 11.93 -3.94 -41.83
N GLY A 186 11.93 -2.59 -41.82
CA GLY A 186 12.06 -1.80 -43.05
C GLY A 186 13.44 -1.90 -43.70
N ARG A 187 14.51 -1.99 -42.90
CA ARG A 187 15.87 -2.23 -43.39
C ARG A 187 15.99 -3.67 -43.90
N ASP A 188 15.49 -4.64 -43.15
CA ASP A 188 15.55 -6.06 -43.55
C ASP A 188 14.84 -6.32 -44.88
N PHE A 189 13.67 -5.71 -45.11
CA PHE A 189 12.97 -5.83 -46.39
C PHE A 189 13.66 -5.08 -47.53
N LYS A 190 14.39 -3.99 -47.23
CA LYS A 190 15.22 -3.30 -48.22
C LYS A 190 16.40 -4.18 -48.63
N ASP A 191 17.12 -4.73 -47.66
CA ASP A 191 18.27 -5.61 -47.91
C ASP A 191 17.84 -6.89 -48.64
N LEU A 192 16.66 -7.42 -48.34
CA LEU A 192 16.07 -8.54 -49.07
C LEU A 192 15.76 -8.21 -50.54
N LEU A 193 15.31 -6.98 -50.82
CA LEU A 193 15.08 -6.52 -52.19
C LEU A 193 16.41 -6.32 -52.95
N GLU A 194 17.39 -5.68 -52.32
CA GLU A 194 18.70 -5.38 -52.91
C GLU A 194 19.54 -6.64 -53.15
N SER A 195 19.45 -7.65 -52.27
CA SER A 195 20.15 -8.92 -52.42
C SER A 195 19.54 -9.84 -53.50
N GLU A 196 18.34 -9.54 -53.97
CA GLU A 196 17.56 -10.33 -54.93
C GLU A 196 17.31 -11.80 -54.52
N VAL A 197 17.55 -12.13 -53.25
CA VAL A 197 17.38 -13.49 -52.73
C VAL A 197 15.89 -13.82 -52.66
N GLY A 198 15.50 -14.93 -53.27
CA GLY A 198 14.11 -15.42 -53.26
C GLY A 198 13.12 -14.60 -54.07
N CYS A 199 13.58 -13.71 -54.97
CA CYS A 199 12.69 -13.03 -55.89
C CYS A 199 12.00 -14.03 -56.83
N ASP A 200 10.68 -13.88 -56.98
CA ASP A 200 9.78 -14.80 -57.68
C ASP A 200 8.98 -14.10 -58.80
N ILE A 201 9.29 -12.82 -59.05
CA ILE A 201 8.75 -12.03 -60.15
C ILE A 201 9.78 -11.06 -60.72
N LEU A 202 9.66 -10.78 -62.02
CA LEU A 202 10.44 -9.78 -62.75
C LEU A 202 9.48 -8.81 -63.44
N PHE A 203 9.60 -7.51 -63.14
CA PHE A 203 8.89 -6.45 -63.87
C PHE A 203 9.78 -5.87 -64.95
N LYS A 204 9.22 -5.67 -66.14
CA LYS A 204 9.87 -4.94 -67.21
C LYS A 204 9.22 -3.57 -67.36
N VAL A 205 9.97 -2.51 -67.08
CA VAL A 205 9.51 -1.12 -67.19
C VAL A 205 10.38 -0.42 -68.23
N LYS A 206 9.80 -0.16 -69.41
CA LYS A 206 10.54 0.32 -70.59
C LYS A 206 11.72 -0.63 -70.92
N SER A 207 12.95 -0.14 -70.81
CA SER A 207 14.20 -0.88 -71.08
C SER A 207 14.80 -1.54 -69.85
N GLU A 208 14.24 -1.35 -68.66
CA GLU A 208 14.79 -1.83 -67.39
C GLU A 208 13.98 -3.00 -66.83
N SER A 209 14.66 -3.89 -66.11
CA SER A 209 14.04 -5.06 -65.47
C SER A 209 14.31 -5.03 -63.96
N PHE A 210 13.27 -5.25 -63.16
CA PHE A 210 13.30 -5.18 -61.70
C PHE A 210 12.81 -6.49 -61.10
N LYS A 211 13.64 -7.18 -60.31
CA LYS A 211 13.22 -8.36 -59.55
C LYS A 211 12.50 -7.93 -58.28
N ALA A 212 11.52 -8.72 -57.85
CA ALA A 212 10.78 -8.46 -56.61
C ALA A 212 10.17 -9.75 -56.03
N HIS A 213 9.45 -9.60 -54.91
CA HIS A 213 8.79 -10.68 -54.19
C HIS A 213 7.27 -10.50 -54.21
N LYS A 214 6.53 -11.44 -54.82
CA LYS A 214 5.07 -11.38 -55.00
C LYS A 214 4.34 -11.22 -53.68
N LEU A 215 4.74 -11.96 -52.65
CA LEU A 215 4.07 -11.90 -51.34
C LEU A 215 4.24 -10.54 -50.64
N ILE A 216 5.43 -9.93 -50.73
CA ILE A 216 5.67 -8.60 -50.16
C ILE A 216 4.83 -7.54 -50.91
N LEU A 217 4.84 -7.60 -52.25
CA LEU A 217 4.04 -6.69 -53.08
C LEU A 217 2.53 -6.88 -52.87
N ALA A 218 2.05 -8.11 -52.77
CA ALA A 218 0.65 -8.43 -52.48
C ALA A 218 0.24 -7.99 -51.06
N ALA A 219 1.15 -8.03 -50.09
CA ALA A 219 0.90 -7.49 -48.75
C ALA A 219 0.81 -5.95 -48.74
N ARG A 220 1.44 -5.27 -49.71
CA ARG A 220 1.53 -3.80 -49.74
C ARG A 220 0.68 -3.09 -50.79
N SER A 221 0.18 -3.80 -51.80
CA SER A 221 -0.60 -3.23 -52.89
C SER A 221 -1.82 -4.10 -53.21
N PRO A 222 -3.05 -3.57 -53.07
CA PRO A 222 -4.27 -4.30 -53.45
C PRO A 222 -4.28 -4.74 -54.92
N VAL A 223 -3.65 -3.96 -55.81
CA VAL A 223 -3.54 -4.28 -57.24
C VAL A 223 -2.67 -5.52 -57.44
N PHE A 224 -1.49 -5.55 -56.83
CA PHE A 224 -0.61 -6.72 -56.89
C PHE A 224 -1.21 -7.91 -56.14
N ARG A 225 -1.94 -7.68 -55.05
CA ARG A 225 -2.66 -8.73 -54.33
C ARG A 225 -3.68 -9.42 -55.23
N ALA A 226 -4.53 -8.65 -55.91
CA ALA A 226 -5.50 -9.19 -56.85
C ALA A 226 -4.80 -9.89 -58.03
N SER A 227 -3.74 -9.30 -58.58
CA SER A 227 -3.01 -9.86 -59.71
C SER A 227 -2.28 -11.18 -59.39
N PHE A 228 -1.75 -11.35 -58.17
CA PHE A 228 -0.93 -12.50 -57.80
C PHE A 228 -1.69 -13.58 -57.03
N LEU A 229 -2.71 -13.19 -56.24
CA LEU A 229 -3.45 -14.08 -55.34
C LEU A 229 -4.94 -14.19 -55.70
N GLY A 230 -5.42 -13.44 -56.70
CA GLY A 230 -6.84 -13.22 -56.96
C GLY A 230 -7.59 -14.28 -57.77
N LEU A 231 -7.16 -15.55 -57.78
CA LEU A 231 -7.93 -16.69 -58.32
C LEU A 231 -7.59 -17.99 -57.55
N LEU A 232 -8.04 -18.08 -56.29
CA LEU A 232 -8.39 -19.35 -55.63
C LEU A 232 -9.91 -19.35 -55.46
N GLY A 233 -10.63 -19.66 -56.53
CA GLY A 233 -12.07 -19.74 -56.53
C GLY A 233 -12.59 -19.75 -57.96
N ILE A 234 -13.21 -20.88 -58.32
CA ILE A 234 -13.88 -21.19 -59.58
C ILE A 234 -12.98 -21.92 -60.59
N LEU A 235 -13.03 -23.24 -60.52
CA LEU A 235 -13.17 -24.08 -61.71
C LEU A 235 -14.41 -24.98 -61.51
N PRO A 236 -15.14 -25.29 -62.60
CA PRO A 236 -16.47 -25.91 -62.63
C PRO A 236 -16.49 -27.40 -62.32
#